data_AF-A0A7W5H6T5-F1
#
_entry.id   AF-A0A7W5H6T5-F1
#
_cell.length_a   1.000
_cell.length_b   1.000
_cell.length_c   1.000
_cell.angle_alpha   90.00
_cell.angle_beta   90.00
_cell.angle_gamma   90.00
#
_symmetry.space_group_name_H-M   'P 1'
#
loop_
_entity.id
_entity.type
_entity.pdbx_description
1 polymer ?
#
loop_
_entity_poly.entity_id
_entity_poly.type
_entity_poly.pdbx_seq_one_letter_code
_entity_poly.pdbx_strand_id
1 'polypeptide(L)'
;MNWEWSFVYRYSRFLWLYRFTTAGKWICAGLIFAAMIGSASVETPIYQLFCALTAFFFIDRFVGAATRPRLSVRYELPDRTTAGETFTTNLTVTNRGKRTAYDVGVAFFGLPDSVEMLDRETTHAQLPANESVATSLRMRARRRGIYPLPRPRAFSTFPFNLFRDARSESEKGSLLVLPSFHPLVEIDLPVGARYQPGGVALTSNIGESPEYIGNREYVSGDSARRIDYRSWARLGRPIVREYQEEYYCRVALVLDTFVPPGRKPTADGFVELEAAISMSASIADALSRGEYLIDLFAAGPELYVFRAGRHTAHFDNVLEIVAGVDACRKNPFGTVAPALADELVNISTVVGVFLDWDQSRRELVRVAMERGCRVKIIVVRDGETTEPIDLDEADVMQVGVTEVRDGGIETL
;
A
#
# COMPACT_ATOMS: atom_id res chain seq x y z
N MET A 1 0.02 36.64 2.17
CA MET A 1 1.12 36.42 1.21
C MET A 1 1.80 35.10 1.59
N ASN A 2 1.48 34.01 0.88
CA ASN A 2 1.90 32.66 1.25
C ASN A 2 3.41 32.49 0.98
N TRP A 3 4.23 32.78 1.99
CA TRP A 3 5.71 32.79 1.93
C TRP A 3 6.32 31.46 1.45
N GLU A 4 5.60 30.36 1.64
CA GLU A 4 6.01 29.00 1.24
C GLU A 4 6.20 28.80 -0.28
N TRP A 5 5.61 29.67 -1.11
CA TRP A 5 5.75 29.61 -2.56
C TRP A 5 6.88 30.47 -3.13
N SER A 6 7.58 31.23 -2.28
CA SER A 6 8.68 32.09 -2.73
C SER A 6 9.89 31.26 -3.17
N PHE A 7 10.52 31.67 -4.28
CA PHE A 7 11.76 31.05 -4.76
C PHE A 7 12.84 31.01 -3.67
N VAL A 8 12.92 32.07 -2.87
CA VAL A 8 13.86 32.21 -1.76
C VAL A 8 13.63 31.14 -0.70
N TYR A 9 12.37 30.90 -0.28
CA TYR A 9 12.05 29.86 0.69
C TYR A 9 12.38 28.46 0.16
N ARG A 10 12.02 28.16 -1.09
CA ARG A 10 12.32 26.86 -1.70
C ARG A 10 13.83 26.63 -1.80
N TYR A 11 14.58 27.66 -2.17
CA TYR A 11 16.02 27.59 -2.29
C TYR A 11 16.72 27.48 -0.93
N SER A 12 16.31 28.26 0.07
CA SER A 12 16.87 28.17 1.42
C SER A 12 16.55 26.84 2.09
N ARG A 13 15.31 26.34 1.92
CA ARG A 13 14.90 25.00 2.38
C ARG A 13 15.71 23.91 1.68
N PHE A 14 15.96 24.02 0.37
CA PHE A 14 16.83 23.11 -0.35
C PHE A 14 18.27 23.14 0.19
N LEU A 15 18.81 24.33 0.46
CA LEU A 15 20.13 24.45 1.05
C LEU A 15 20.19 23.79 2.43
N TRP A 16 19.22 24.05 3.29
CA TRP A 16 19.22 23.54 4.66
C TRP A 16 18.90 22.04 4.76
N LEU A 17 17.92 21.55 4.00
CA LEU A 17 17.50 20.14 4.09
C LEU A 17 18.44 19.21 3.33
N TYR A 18 18.98 19.65 2.20
CA TYR A 18 19.79 18.79 1.32
C TYR A 18 21.25 19.22 1.26
N ARG A 19 21.53 20.50 0.97
CA ARG A 19 22.89 20.92 0.62
C ARG A 19 23.83 20.90 1.83
N PHE A 20 23.40 21.37 2.98
CA PHE A 20 24.20 21.38 4.19
C PHE A 20 24.20 20.00 4.86
N THR A 21 25.40 19.51 5.14
CA THR A 21 25.60 18.37 6.04
C THR A 21 25.31 18.79 7.48
N THR A 22 25.32 17.84 8.41
CA THR A 22 25.18 18.16 9.84
C THR A 22 26.29 19.08 10.32
N ALA A 23 27.54 18.86 9.89
CA ALA A 23 28.67 19.73 10.25
C ALA A 23 28.55 21.13 9.62
N GLY A 24 28.12 21.23 8.36
CA GLY A 24 27.86 22.51 7.70
C GLY A 24 26.81 23.35 8.42
N LYS A 25 25.76 22.73 8.96
CA LYS A 25 24.74 23.41 9.79
C LYS A 25 25.33 23.98 11.06
N TRP A 26 26.17 23.22 11.76
CA TRP A 26 26.85 23.69 12.97
C TRP A 26 27.82 24.85 12.68
N ILE A 27 28.55 24.81 11.57
CA ILE A 27 29.39 25.94 11.15
C ILE A 27 28.53 27.18 10.84
N CYS A 28 27.39 27.02 10.16
CA CYS A 28 26.48 28.15 9.92
C CYS A 28 25.94 28.74 11.24
N ALA A 29 25.56 27.89 12.21
CA ALA A 29 25.11 28.35 13.52
C ALA A 29 26.23 29.09 14.28
N GLY A 30 27.45 28.56 14.26
CA GLY A 30 28.63 29.20 14.85
C GLY A 30 28.97 30.54 14.19
N LEU A 31 28.85 30.63 12.87
CA LEU A 31 29.02 31.88 12.12
C LEU A 31 27.99 32.94 12.51
N ILE A 32 26.71 32.57 12.63
CA ILE A 32 25.65 33.48 13.06
C ILE A 32 25.90 33.98 14.49
N PHE A 33 26.29 33.08 15.39
CA PHE A 33 26.61 33.41 16.77
C PHE A 33 27.83 34.35 16.87
N ALA A 34 28.92 34.03 16.16
CA ALA A 34 30.12 34.85 16.13
C ALA A 34 29.87 36.22 15.49
N ALA A 35 29.02 36.30 14.45
CA ALA A 35 28.63 37.57 13.83
C ALA A 35 27.82 38.46 14.79
N MET A 36 26.91 37.87 15.57
CA MET A 36 26.05 38.61 16.50
C MET A 36 26.83 39.25 17.66
N ILE A 37 27.85 38.56 18.17
CA ILE A 37 28.68 39.06 19.28
C ILE A 37 29.85 39.91 18.75
N GLY A 38 30.44 39.50 17.63
CA GLY A 38 31.61 40.15 17.03
C GLY A 38 31.30 41.46 16.30
N SER A 39 30.03 41.79 16.05
CA SER A 39 29.65 43.07 15.45
C SER A 39 29.92 44.27 16.36
N ALA A 40 30.13 44.06 17.66
CA ALA A 40 30.34 45.13 18.63
C ALA A 40 31.75 45.74 18.57
N SER A 41 32.79 44.96 18.25
CA SER A 41 34.17 45.48 18.13
C SER A 41 35.09 44.53 17.36
N VAL A 42 35.86 45.11 16.43
CA VAL A 42 36.86 44.41 15.59
C VAL A 42 38.04 43.89 16.41
N GLU A 43 38.30 44.48 17.58
CA GLU A 43 39.40 44.09 18.47
C GLU A 43 39.10 42.82 19.28
N THR A 44 37.85 42.35 19.27
CA THR A 44 37.48 41.14 19.99
C THR A 44 38.03 39.89 19.27
N PRO A 45 38.62 38.92 19.98
CA PRO A 45 39.08 37.66 19.37
C PRO A 45 37.98 36.91 18.62
N ILE A 46 36.70 37.14 18.96
CA ILE A 46 35.56 36.53 18.30
C ILE A 46 35.39 36.98 16.84
N TYR A 47 35.83 38.20 16.50
CA TYR A 47 35.84 38.69 15.12
C TYR A 47 36.83 37.90 14.27
N GLN A 48 38.00 37.56 14.81
CA GLN A 48 38.99 36.73 14.12
C GLN A 48 38.45 35.30 13.87
N LEU A 49 37.75 34.73 14.85
CA LEU A 49 37.08 33.44 14.70
C LEU A 49 36.00 33.49 13.61
N PHE A 50 35.19 34.56 13.56
CA PHE A 50 34.21 34.76 12.49
C PHE A 50 34.86 34.79 11.11
N CYS A 51 35.94 35.56 10.94
CA CYS A 51 36.70 35.62 9.68
C CYS A 51 37.29 34.26 9.29
N ALA A 52 37.86 33.53 10.24
CA ALA A 52 38.43 32.20 10.00
C ALA A 52 37.36 31.17 9.58
N LEU A 53 36.23 31.12 10.29
CA LEU A 53 35.10 30.25 9.94
C LEU A 53 34.51 30.62 8.58
N THR A 54 34.45 31.93 8.26
CA THR A 54 33.94 32.42 6.98
C THR A 54 34.88 32.01 5.84
N ALA A 55 36.18 32.22 6.01
CA ALA A 55 37.19 31.77 5.05
C ALA A 55 37.11 30.25 4.83
N PHE A 56 37.03 29.46 5.91
CA PHE A 56 36.89 28.01 5.84
C PHE A 56 35.64 27.57 5.06
N PHE A 57 34.49 28.19 5.35
CA PHE A 57 33.23 27.94 4.64
C PHE A 57 33.34 28.23 3.13
N PHE A 58 33.94 29.36 2.76
CA PHE A 58 34.11 29.72 1.34
C PHE A 58 35.15 28.85 0.63
N ILE A 59 36.22 28.43 1.32
CA ILE A 59 37.21 27.49 0.77
C ILE A 59 36.54 26.15 0.47
N ASP A 60 35.79 25.58 1.43
CA ASP A 60 35.06 24.32 1.21
C ASP A 60 34.10 24.45 0.01
N ARG A 61 33.32 25.54 -0.02
CA ARG A 61 32.38 25.81 -1.10
C ARG A 61 33.04 25.97 -2.46
N PHE A 62 34.20 26.62 -2.52
CA PHE A 62 34.95 26.85 -3.75
C PHE A 62 35.57 25.55 -4.26
N VAL A 63 36.26 24.82 -3.38
CA VAL A 63 36.89 23.53 -3.71
C VAL A 63 35.82 22.53 -4.15
N GLY A 64 34.74 22.36 -3.37
CA GLY A 64 33.62 21.47 -3.73
C GLY A 64 32.95 21.82 -5.06
N ALA A 65 32.87 23.11 -5.42
CA ALA A 65 32.40 23.51 -6.75
C ALA A 65 33.37 23.12 -7.86
N ALA A 66 34.67 23.29 -7.64
CA ALA A 66 35.72 23.03 -8.61
C ALA A 66 35.98 21.52 -8.82
N THR A 67 35.76 20.71 -7.79
CA THR A 67 35.89 19.25 -7.81
C THR A 67 34.57 18.51 -8.01
N ARG A 68 33.47 19.25 -8.25
CA ARG A 68 32.10 18.71 -8.31
C ARG A 68 31.99 17.48 -9.23
N PRO A 69 31.75 16.27 -8.68
CA PRO A 69 31.74 15.06 -9.47
C PRO A 69 30.45 14.91 -10.30
N ARG A 70 30.53 14.11 -11.37
CA ARG A 70 29.38 13.68 -12.17
C ARG A 70 29.11 12.22 -11.86
N LEU A 71 28.03 11.95 -11.15
CA LEU A 71 27.71 10.64 -10.62
C LEU A 71 26.40 10.14 -11.23
N SER A 72 26.36 8.86 -11.57
CA SER A 72 25.14 8.15 -11.98
C SER A 72 24.78 7.15 -10.91
N VAL A 73 23.50 7.05 -10.58
CA VAL A 73 23.00 6.06 -9.63
C VAL A 73 22.02 5.15 -10.34
N ARG A 74 22.28 3.85 -10.30
CA ARG A 74 21.32 2.80 -10.61
C ARG A 74 20.92 2.14 -9.30
N TYR A 75 19.66 1.75 -9.17
CA TYR A 75 19.17 1.09 -7.99
C TYR A 75 18.06 0.13 -8.38
N GLU A 76 17.93 -0.94 -7.59
CA GLU A 76 16.92 -1.98 -7.77
C GLU A 76 16.04 -1.99 -6.52
N LEU A 77 14.77 -1.63 -6.70
CA LEU A 77 13.75 -1.77 -5.67
C LEU A 77 13.12 -3.16 -5.77
N PRO A 78 12.66 -3.73 -4.64
CA PRO A 78 11.74 -4.86 -4.71
C PRO A 78 10.42 -4.42 -5.37
N ASP A 79 9.81 -5.32 -6.14
CA ASP A 79 8.51 -5.07 -6.79
C ASP A 79 7.40 -4.78 -5.77
N ARG A 80 7.44 -5.48 -4.63
CA ARG A 80 6.50 -5.35 -3.51
C ARG A 80 7.22 -5.51 -2.17
N THR A 81 6.72 -4.83 -1.15
CA THR A 81 7.15 -5.00 0.26
C THR A 81 5.93 -4.93 1.17
N THR A 82 6.03 -5.41 2.41
CA THR A 82 4.93 -5.35 3.38
C THR A 82 5.14 -4.20 4.35
N ALA A 83 4.05 -3.55 4.76
CA ALA A 83 4.11 -2.49 5.77
C ALA A 83 4.73 -3.02 7.08
N GLY A 84 5.66 -2.26 7.65
CA GLY A 84 6.41 -2.63 8.86
C GLY A 84 7.69 -3.41 8.61
N GLU A 85 7.80 -4.10 7.47
CA GLU A 85 8.99 -4.89 7.14
C GLU A 85 10.14 -4.00 6.63
N THR A 86 11.37 -4.43 6.95
CA THR A 86 12.59 -3.78 6.46
C THR A 86 13.05 -4.45 5.18
N PHE A 87 13.27 -3.67 4.12
CA PHE A 87 13.83 -4.15 2.86
C PHE A 87 15.17 -3.48 2.56
N THR A 88 16.02 -4.17 1.80
CA THR A 88 17.33 -3.67 1.40
C THR A 88 17.33 -3.34 -0.08
N THR A 89 17.67 -2.10 -0.43
CA THR A 89 17.83 -1.63 -1.82
C THR A 89 19.30 -1.59 -2.15
N ASN A 90 19.70 -2.28 -3.22
CA ASN A 90 21.07 -2.21 -3.73
C ASN A 90 21.20 -1.04 -4.71
N LEU A 91 22.17 -0.18 -4.47
CA LEU A 91 22.50 0.98 -5.31
C LEU A 91 23.91 0.81 -5.88
N THR A 92 24.04 1.05 -7.17
CA THR A 92 25.33 1.14 -7.84
C THR A 92 25.58 2.60 -8.23
N VAL A 93 26.64 3.18 -7.66
CA VAL A 93 27.07 4.55 -7.94
C VAL A 93 28.25 4.49 -8.89
N THR A 94 28.11 5.09 -10.08
CA THR A 94 29.16 5.16 -11.10
C THR A 94 29.66 6.59 -11.25
N ASN A 95 30.97 6.79 -11.20
CA ASN A 95 31.58 8.08 -11.49
C ASN A 95 31.73 8.27 -13.01
N ARG A 96 30.89 9.10 -13.61
CA ARG A 96 30.95 9.49 -15.04
C ARG A 96 31.86 10.69 -15.29
N GLY A 97 32.55 11.17 -14.26
CA GLY A 97 33.51 12.26 -14.34
C GLY A 97 34.88 11.82 -14.86
N LYS A 98 35.73 12.80 -15.20
CA LYS A 98 37.13 12.57 -15.59
C LYS A 98 38.12 12.54 -14.42
N ARG A 99 37.64 12.82 -13.20
CA ARG A 99 38.45 12.92 -11.97
C ARG A 99 37.92 11.95 -10.93
N THR A 100 38.79 11.49 -10.04
CA THR A 100 38.41 10.76 -8.83
C THR A 100 37.47 11.62 -7.98
N ALA A 101 36.34 11.04 -7.59
CA ALA A 101 35.42 11.63 -6.63
C ALA A 101 35.81 11.14 -5.22
N TYR A 102 35.79 12.04 -4.24
CA TYR A 102 36.13 11.72 -2.85
C TYR A 102 34.88 11.84 -1.98
N ASP A 103 34.83 11.09 -0.89
CA ASP A 103 33.75 11.07 0.11
C ASP A 103 32.35 11.01 -0.53
N VAL A 104 32.14 9.99 -1.37
CA VAL A 104 30.92 9.82 -2.16
C VAL A 104 29.88 9.06 -1.36
N GLY A 105 28.75 9.71 -1.07
CA GLY A 105 27.56 9.10 -0.47
C GLY A 105 26.40 9.02 -1.44
N VAL A 106 25.40 8.20 -1.12
CA VAL A 106 24.13 8.10 -1.84
C VAL A 106 22.97 8.01 -0.84
N ALA A 107 21.92 8.78 -1.08
CA ALA A 107 20.71 8.73 -0.25
C ALA A 107 19.47 9.20 -1.03
N PHE A 108 18.30 8.82 -0.52
CA PHE A 108 17.02 9.39 -0.92
C PHE A 108 16.72 10.64 -0.09
N PHE A 109 16.33 11.72 -0.75
CA PHE A 109 16.02 12.99 -0.09
C PHE A 109 14.57 13.38 -0.37
N GLY A 110 13.84 13.73 0.69
CA GLY A 110 12.41 14.02 0.60
C GLY A 110 11.58 12.77 0.36
N LEU A 111 11.90 11.69 1.08
CA LEU A 111 11.04 10.51 1.15
C LEU A 111 9.66 10.91 1.71
N PRO A 112 8.58 10.22 1.31
CA PRO A 112 7.28 10.34 1.98
C PRO A 112 7.43 10.01 3.48
N ASP A 113 6.62 10.63 4.34
CA ASP A 113 6.70 10.44 5.80
C ASP A 113 6.48 8.97 6.22
N SER A 114 5.78 8.20 5.39
CA SER A 114 5.53 6.77 5.59
C SER A 114 6.70 5.87 5.15
N VAL A 115 7.76 6.39 4.54
CA VAL A 115 8.94 5.61 4.12
C VAL A 115 10.19 6.21 4.77
N GLU A 116 10.88 5.40 5.56
CA GLU A 116 12.09 5.83 6.25
C GLU A 116 13.32 5.05 5.79
N MET A 117 14.46 5.75 5.82
CA MET A 117 15.78 5.15 5.63
C MET A 117 16.38 4.88 7.01
N LEU A 118 16.74 3.63 7.29
CA LEU A 118 17.21 3.21 8.61
C LEU A 118 18.73 3.40 8.77
N ASP A 119 19.46 3.28 7.67
CA ASP A 119 20.91 3.43 7.67
C ASP A 119 21.30 4.91 7.65
N ARG A 120 22.41 5.23 8.32
CA ARG A 120 23.03 6.55 8.22
C ARG A 120 23.70 6.71 6.86
N GLU A 121 23.89 7.96 6.43
CA GLU A 121 24.65 8.27 5.22
C GLU A 121 26.06 7.68 5.33
N THR A 122 26.33 6.64 4.55
CA THR A 122 27.67 6.07 4.37
C THR A 122 28.35 6.77 3.21
N THR A 123 29.65 7.01 3.34
CA THR A 123 30.47 7.64 2.30
C THR A 123 31.62 6.71 1.94
N HIS A 124 31.90 6.62 0.65
CA HIS A 124 33.06 5.94 0.10
C HIS A 124 34.18 6.95 -0.05
N ALA A 125 35.33 6.66 0.55
CA ALA A 125 36.45 7.60 0.58
C ALA A 125 36.90 8.02 -0.82
N GLN A 126 36.91 7.09 -1.78
CA GLN A 126 37.40 7.33 -3.14
C GLN A 126 36.58 6.53 -4.15
N LEU A 127 36.24 7.19 -5.26
CA LEU A 127 35.63 6.57 -6.43
C LEU A 127 36.34 7.09 -7.68
N PRO A 128 37.30 6.34 -8.25
CA PRO A 128 38.03 6.72 -9.46
C PRO A 128 37.11 7.00 -10.65
N ALA A 129 37.66 7.66 -11.68
CA ALA A 129 36.92 7.97 -12.89
C ALA A 129 36.46 6.69 -13.61
N ASN A 130 35.21 6.65 -14.04
CA ASN A 130 34.55 5.52 -14.71
C ASN A 130 34.40 4.24 -13.86
N GLU A 131 34.73 4.27 -12.57
CA GLU A 131 34.49 3.16 -11.68
C GLU A 131 33.09 3.21 -11.04
N SER A 132 32.64 2.04 -10.59
CA SER A 132 31.36 1.87 -9.90
C SER A 132 31.57 1.24 -8.54
N VAL A 133 30.78 1.68 -7.57
CA VAL A 133 30.72 1.10 -6.23
C VAL A 133 29.30 0.68 -5.90
N ALA A 134 29.14 -0.52 -5.34
CA ALA A 134 27.86 -1.01 -4.85
C ALA A 134 27.67 -0.61 -3.39
N THR A 135 26.45 -0.22 -3.01
CA THR A 135 26.06 0.17 -1.66
C THR A 135 24.64 -0.28 -1.40
N SER A 136 24.40 -0.89 -0.25
CA SER A 136 23.05 -1.27 0.17
C SER A 136 22.49 -0.24 1.14
N LEU A 137 21.20 0.08 1.02
CA LEU A 137 20.45 0.90 1.97
C LEU A 137 19.26 0.10 2.50
N ARG A 138 19.15 0.00 3.83
CA ARG A 138 17.97 -0.54 4.50
C ARG A 138 16.93 0.54 4.67
N MET A 139 15.71 0.21 4.27
CA MET A 139 14.55 1.09 4.30
C MET A 139 13.37 0.34 4.93
N ARG A 140 12.40 1.10 5.44
CA ARG A 140 11.16 0.56 5.99
C ARG A 140 9.99 1.42 5.55
N ALA A 141 8.95 0.79 5.03
CA ALA A 141 7.66 1.44 4.82
C ALA A 141 6.80 1.20 6.05
N ARG A 142 6.33 2.27 6.70
CA ARG A 142 5.50 2.20 7.92
C ARG A 142 4.04 1.94 7.63
N ARG A 143 3.55 2.46 6.50
CA ARG A 143 2.17 2.35 6.07
C ARG A 143 2.12 1.74 4.67
N ARG A 144 1.10 0.92 4.42
CA ARG A 144 0.75 0.41 3.11
C ARG A 144 0.49 1.54 2.11
N GLY A 145 0.62 1.28 0.82
CA GLY A 145 0.38 2.30 -0.22
C GLY A 145 1.30 2.18 -1.43
N ILE A 146 0.99 2.97 -2.45
CA ILE A 146 1.84 3.14 -3.62
C ILE A 146 2.64 4.44 -3.44
N TYR A 147 3.94 4.31 -3.19
CA TYR A 147 4.80 5.46 -2.93
C TYR A 147 5.68 5.79 -4.14
N PRO A 148 5.49 6.96 -4.77
CA PRO A 148 6.46 7.46 -5.74
C PRO A 148 7.71 7.91 -4.99
N LEU A 149 8.82 7.18 -5.15
CA LEU A 149 10.07 7.52 -4.49
C LEU A 149 10.78 8.66 -5.23
N PRO A 150 11.39 9.60 -4.49
CA PRO A 150 12.25 10.61 -5.10
C PRO A 150 13.46 9.93 -5.75
N ARG A 151 14.08 10.62 -6.70
CA ARG A 151 15.34 10.19 -7.30
C ARG A 151 16.43 10.08 -6.22
N PRO A 152 17.11 8.92 -6.05
CA PRO A 152 18.27 8.86 -5.17
C PRO A 152 19.35 9.78 -5.71
N ARG A 153 20.03 10.49 -4.82
CA ARG A 153 21.08 11.43 -5.19
C ARG A 153 22.40 10.95 -4.63
N ALA A 154 23.35 10.73 -5.51
CA ALA A 154 24.74 10.64 -5.11
C ALA A 154 25.30 12.05 -4.88
N PHE A 155 26.15 12.18 -3.87
CA PHE A 155 26.78 13.45 -3.49
C PHE A 155 28.20 13.20 -3.03
N SER A 156 29.05 14.21 -3.12
CA SER A 156 30.35 14.24 -2.45
C SER A 156 30.31 15.23 -1.31
N THR A 157 30.89 14.85 -0.17
CA THR A 157 31.09 15.74 0.99
C THR A 157 32.52 16.29 1.07
N PHE A 158 33.35 16.03 0.05
CA PHE A 158 34.72 16.52 0.00
C PHE A 158 34.76 18.04 -0.27
N PRO A 159 35.69 18.80 0.36
CA PRO A 159 36.78 18.35 1.24
C PRO A 159 36.50 18.27 2.74
N PHE A 160 35.64 19.13 3.30
CA PHE A 160 35.53 19.29 4.76
C PHE A 160 34.16 18.86 5.33
N ASN A 161 33.35 18.15 4.54
CA ASN A 161 32.04 17.67 4.95
C ASN A 161 31.09 18.78 5.40
N LEU A 162 31.09 19.96 4.75
CA LEU A 162 30.12 21.03 5.03
C LEU A 162 28.98 21.08 4.01
N PHE A 163 29.31 20.87 2.73
CA PHE A 163 28.34 20.83 1.65
C PHE A 163 28.28 19.47 0.98
N ARG A 164 27.10 19.16 0.42
CA ARG A 164 26.88 18.08 -0.52
C ARG A 164 26.99 18.63 -1.95
N ASP A 165 28.01 18.22 -2.69
CA ASP A 165 28.26 18.65 -4.07
C ASP A 165 28.30 17.45 -5.02
N ALA A 166 27.40 17.44 -6.01
CA ALA A 166 27.49 16.54 -7.16
C ALA A 166 26.54 17.00 -8.28
N ARG A 167 26.78 16.51 -9.49
CA ARG A 167 25.72 16.37 -10.51
C ARG A 167 25.34 14.89 -10.50
N SER A 168 24.16 14.58 -9.98
CA SER A 168 23.66 13.21 -9.89
C SER A 168 22.55 12.97 -10.90
N GLU A 169 22.65 11.87 -11.61
CA GLU A 169 21.65 11.36 -12.54
C GLU A 169 21.10 10.04 -12.03
N SER A 170 19.78 9.92 -12.00
CA SER A 170 19.06 8.72 -11.56
C SER A 170 17.62 8.76 -12.04
N GLU A 171 17.00 7.58 -12.07
CA GLU A 171 15.61 7.40 -12.49
C GLU A 171 14.66 7.52 -11.30
N LYS A 172 13.38 7.75 -11.60
CA LYS A 172 12.32 7.70 -10.59
C LYS A 172 11.84 6.25 -10.48
N GLY A 173 11.38 5.86 -9.30
CA GLY A 173 10.78 4.55 -9.07
C GLY A 173 9.54 4.69 -8.19
N SER A 174 8.73 3.65 -8.20
CA SER A 174 7.57 3.50 -7.32
C SER A 174 7.75 2.26 -6.47
N LEU A 175 7.32 2.31 -5.22
CA LEU A 175 7.30 1.19 -4.30
C LEU A 175 5.86 0.86 -3.93
N LEU A 176 5.44 -0.37 -4.21
CA LEU A 176 4.17 -0.91 -3.76
C LEU A 176 4.37 -1.55 -2.38
N VAL A 177 3.64 -1.04 -1.40
CA VAL A 177 3.66 -1.52 -0.01
C VAL A 177 2.33 -2.18 0.29
N LEU A 178 2.33 -3.50 0.43
CA LEU A 178 1.18 -4.31 0.82
C LEU A 178 0.85 -4.12 2.31
N PRO A 179 -0.41 -4.30 2.72
CA PRO A 179 -0.74 -4.30 4.13
C PRO A 179 -0.11 -5.50 4.84
N SER A 180 0.35 -5.28 6.07
CA SER A 180 0.64 -6.38 7.00
C SER A 180 -0.67 -6.92 7.52
N PHE A 181 -0.78 -8.24 7.63
CA PHE A 181 -1.94 -8.92 8.19
C PHE A 181 -1.52 -10.22 8.90
N HIS A 182 -2.40 -10.73 9.75
CA HIS A 182 -2.21 -12.01 10.44
C HIS A 182 -3.19 -13.04 9.90
N PRO A 183 -2.74 -14.19 9.36
CA PRO A 183 -3.63 -15.22 8.85
C PRO A 183 -4.61 -15.71 9.92
N LEU A 184 -5.89 -15.80 9.58
CA LEU A 184 -6.88 -16.49 10.43
C LEU A 184 -6.68 -18.00 10.31
N VAL A 185 -7.00 -18.76 11.34
CA VAL A 185 -7.06 -20.22 11.27
C VAL A 185 -8.33 -20.65 10.55
N GLU A 186 -9.48 -20.11 10.97
CA GLU A 186 -10.80 -20.46 10.46
C GLU A 186 -11.73 -19.24 10.42
N ILE A 187 -12.64 -19.23 9.45
CA ILE A 187 -13.73 -18.26 9.37
C ILE A 187 -15.04 -19.01 9.16
N ASP A 188 -15.95 -18.90 10.13
CA ASP A 188 -17.30 -19.44 10.03
C ASP A 188 -18.17 -18.46 9.26
N LEU A 189 -18.38 -18.76 7.97
CA LEU A 189 -19.27 -17.99 7.14
C LEU A 189 -20.68 -18.58 7.19
N PRO A 190 -21.72 -17.75 7.37
CA PRO A 190 -23.08 -18.19 7.16
C PRO A 190 -23.27 -18.42 5.66
N VAL A 191 -23.06 -19.66 5.20
CA VAL A 191 -23.24 -20.03 3.80
C VAL A 191 -24.74 -20.23 3.56
N GLY A 192 -25.35 -19.33 2.79
CA GLY A 192 -26.75 -19.49 2.38
C GLY A 192 -26.91 -20.62 1.35
N ALA A 193 -28.11 -21.23 1.29
CA ALA A 193 -28.46 -22.27 0.31
C ALA A 193 -28.54 -21.78 -1.16
N ARG A 194 -28.10 -20.54 -1.45
CA ARG A 194 -27.98 -20.02 -2.81
C ARG A 194 -26.72 -20.60 -3.47
N TYR A 195 -26.82 -21.88 -3.79
CA TYR A 195 -25.94 -22.54 -4.73
C TYR A 195 -26.27 -21.97 -6.13
N GLN A 196 -25.32 -21.28 -6.76
CA GLN A 196 -25.54 -20.76 -8.11
C GLN A 196 -25.23 -21.81 -9.18
N PRO A 197 -26.20 -22.27 -9.98
CA PRO A 197 -25.90 -23.02 -11.19
C PRO A 197 -25.30 -22.05 -12.23
N GLY A 198 -24.08 -22.32 -12.67
CA GLY A 198 -23.57 -21.75 -13.92
C GLY A 198 -23.08 -20.30 -13.91
N GLY A 199 -22.32 -19.86 -12.90
CA GLY A 199 -21.71 -18.52 -12.87
C GLY A 199 -20.46 -18.32 -13.74
N VAL A 200 -19.82 -19.39 -14.23
CA VAL A 200 -18.52 -19.31 -14.96
C VAL A 200 -18.59 -19.86 -16.38
N ALA A 201 -19.77 -20.21 -16.90
CA ALA A 201 -19.91 -20.57 -18.32
C ALA A 201 -19.49 -19.42 -19.29
N LEU A 202 -19.22 -18.22 -18.77
CA LEU A 202 -18.74 -17.06 -19.54
C LEU A 202 -17.28 -16.68 -19.29
N THR A 203 -16.59 -17.28 -18.31
CA THR A 203 -15.18 -16.98 -18.00
C THR A 203 -14.34 -18.24 -17.74
N SER A 204 -14.85 -19.44 -18.04
CA SER A 204 -13.94 -20.56 -18.29
C SER A 204 -13.28 -20.28 -19.64
N ASN A 205 -12.05 -19.79 -19.59
CA ASN A 205 -11.18 -19.86 -20.76
C ASN A 205 -11.23 -21.30 -21.29
N ILE A 206 -11.48 -21.40 -22.59
CA ILE A 206 -11.44 -22.59 -23.44
C ILE A 206 -10.52 -23.67 -22.83
N GLY A 207 -11.08 -24.68 -22.15
CA GLY A 207 -10.27 -25.74 -21.52
C GLY A 207 -10.98 -26.58 -20.48
N GLU A 208 -11.72 -25.98 -19.55
CA GLU A 208 -12.41 -26.70 -18.48
C GLU A 208 -13.89 -26.89 -18.81
N SER A 209 -14.22 -28.04 -19.40
CA SER A 209 -15.60 -28.49 -19.56
C SER A 209 -16.10 -29.06 -18.23
N PRO A 210 -17.37 -28.85 -17.86
CA PRO A 210 -17.91 -29.46 -16.64
C PRO A 210 -17.72 -30.98 -16.70
N GLU A 211 -17.42 -31.60 -15.56
CA GLU A 211 -17.10 -33.03 -15.50
C GLU A 211 -18.33 -33.87 -15.89
N TYR A 212 -18.14 -34.83 -16.80
CA TYR A 212 -19.21 -35.72 -17.23
C TYR A 212 -19.50 -36.74 -16.14
N ILE A 213 -20.70 -36.72 -15.58
CA ILE A 213 -21.15 -37.69 -14.56
C ILE A 213 -21.68 -38.95 -15.24
N GLY A 214 -22.47 -38.78 -16.30
CA GLY A 214 -23.20 -39.90 -16.87
C GLY A 214 -24.21 -39.54 -17.94
N ASN A 215 -25.02 -40.52 -18.30
CA ASN A 215 -26.09 -40.37 -19.27
C ASN A 215 -27.42 -40.64 -18.58
N ARG A 216 -28.42 -39.80 -18.85
CA ARG A 216 -29.80 -40.03 -18.44
C ARG A 216 -30.76 -39.96 -19.62
N GLU A 217 -31.97 -40.48 -19.41
CA GLU A 217 -33.04 -40.37 -20.39
C GLU A 217 -33.49 -38.90 -20.53
N TYR A 218 -33.77 -38.49 -21.76
CA TYR A 218 -34.22 -37.13 -22.07
C TYR A 218 -35.57 -36.84 -21.41
N VAL A 219 -35.67 -35.66 -20.81
CA VAL A 219 -36.94 -35.12 -20.29
C VAL A 219 -37.28 -33.86 -21.08
N SER A 220 -38.57 -33.68 -21.38
CA SER A 220 -39.08 -32.50 -22.07
C SER A 220 -38.61 -31.22 -21.38
N GLY A 221 -37.84 -30.40 -22.09
CA GLY A 221 -37.19 -29.19 -21.56
C GLY A 221 -35.66 -29.24 -21.59
N ASP A 222 -35.07 -30.42 -21.75
CA ASP A 222 -33.62 -30.57 -21.88
C ASP A 222 -33.10 -29.93 -23.16
N SER A 223 -31.94 -29.26 -23.04
CA SER A 223 -31.27 -28.60 -24.17
C SER A 223 -30.80 -29.61 -25.22
N ALA A 224 -31.13 -29.35 -26.49
CA ALA A 224 -30.69 -30.18 -27.62
C ALA A 224 -29.16 -30.29 -27.76
N ARG A 225 -28.40 -29.34 -27.17
CA ARG A 225 -26.93 -29.37 -27.16
C ARG A 225 -26.36 -30.45 -26.24
N ARG A 226 -27.10 -30.87 -25.21
CA ARG A 226 -26.67 -31.88 -24.25
C ARG A 226 -27.04 -33.31 -24.70
N ILE A 227 -27.69 -33.48 -25.86
CA ILE A 227 -28.10 -34.80 -26.37
C ILE A 227 -26.88 -35.62 -26.79
N ASP A 228 -26.79 -36.86 -26.29
CA ASP A 228 -25.81 -37.84 -26.79
C ASP A 228 -26.40 -38.61 -27.97
N TYR A 229 -26.14 -38.12 -29.18
CA TYR A 229 -26.61 -38.75 -30.42
C TYR A 229 -26.11 -40.18 -30.61
N ARG A 230 -24.93 -40.54 -30.09
CA ARG A 230 -24.37 -41.89 -30.21
C ARG A 230 -25.12 -42.86 -29.28
N SER A 231 -25.38 -42.46 -28.04
CA SER A 231 -26.16 -43.26 -27.10
C SER A 231 -27.62 -43.37 -27.53
N TRP A 232 -28.20 -42.29 -28.08
CA TRP A 232 -29.54 -42.33 -28.67
C TRP A 232 -29.64 -43.35 -29.81
N ALA A 233 -28.72 -43.29 -30.79
CA ALA A 233 -28.74 -44.21 -31.93
C ALA A 233 -28.65 -45.69 -31.52
N ARG A 234 -27.91 -46.01 -30.45
CA ARG A 234 -27.73 -47.38 -29.96
C ARG A 234 -28.92 -47.90 -29.14
N LEU A 235 -29.55 -47.03 -28.34
CA LEU A 235 -30.61 -47.43 -27.40
C LEU A 235 -32.03 -47.21 -27.96
N GLY A 236 -32.17 -46.52 -29.08
CA GLY A 236 -33.47 -46.25 -29.72
C GLY A 236 -34.35 -45.23 -28.99
N ARG A 237 -33.82 -44.58 -27.95
CA ARG A 237 -34.51 -43.57 -27.12
C ARG A 237 -33.59 -42.36 -26.86
N PRO A 238 -34.11 -41.13 -26.72
CA PRO A 238 -33.27 -39.94 -26.59
C PRO A 238 -32.55 -39.93 -25.24
N ILE A 239 -31.22 -39.75 -25.29
CA ILE A 239 -30.32 -39.75 -24.12
C ILE A 239 -29.60 -38.41 -24.04
N VAL A 240 -29.43 -37.88 -22.83
CA VAL A 240 -28.78 -36.61 -22.53
C VAL A 240 -27.55 -36.87 -21.65
N ARG A 241 -26.45 -36.16 -21.94
CA ARG A 241 -25.25 -36.14 -21.11
C ARG A 241 -25.51 -35.27 -19.89
N GLU A 242 -25.29 -35.85 -18.72
CA GLU A 242 -25.35 -35.18 -17.44
C GLU A 242 -23.95 -34.78 -17.02
N TYR A 243 -23.82 -33.51 -16.64
CA TYR A 243 -22.56 -32.91 -16.24
C TYR A 243 -22.69 -32.46 -14.78
N GLN A 244 -21.62 -32.58 -14.01
CA GLN A 244 -21.51 -32.04 -12.67
C GLN A 244 -21.55 -30.51 -12.78
N GLU A 245 -22.63 -29.91 -12.31
CA GLU A 245 -22.69 -28.46 -12.13
C GLU A 245 -21.97 -28.15 -10.81
N GLU A 246 -20.82 -27.49 -10.91
CA GLU A 246 -20.11 -27.02 -9.73
C GLU A 246 -20.79 -25.75 -9.21
N TYR A 247 -21.15 -25.76 -7.93
CA TYR A 247 -21.78 -24.63 -7.26
C TYR A 247 -20.77 -23.93 -6.36
N TYR A 248 -20.49 -22.65 -6.63
CA TYR A 248 -19.58 -21.85 -5.81
C TYR A 248 -20.36 -20.92 -4.91
N CYS A 249 -19.83 -20.75 -3.71
CA CYS A 249 -20.28 -19.70 -2.80
C CYS A 249 -19.52 -18.42 -3.15
N ARG A 250 -20.25 -17.40 -3.58
CA ARG A 250 -19.68 -16.10 -3.93
C ARG A 250 -19.83 -15.15 -2.75
N VAL A 251 -18.70 -14.76 -2.19
CA VAL A 251 -18.59 -13.93 -1.00
C VAL A 251 -18.22 -12.52 -1.40
N ALA A 252 -18.99 -11.54 -0.93
CA ALA A 252 -18.67 -10.14 -1.06
C ALA A 252 -17.94 -9.65 0.19
N LEU A 253 -16.70 -9.20 0.05
CA LEU A 253 -15.94 -8.56 1.12
C LEU A 253 -16.09 -7.04 1.00
N VAL A 254 -16.80 -6.42 1.93
CA VAL A 254 -17.07 -4.97 1.92
C VAL A 254 -16.18 -4.28 2.95
N LEU A 255 -15.20 -3.50 2.48
CA LEU A 255 -14.31 -2.70 3.32
C LEU A 255 -14.85 -1.27 3.46
N ASP A 256 -15.07 -0.86 4.71
CA ASP A 256 -15.36 0.53 5.07
C ASP A 256 -14.10 1.40 5.04
N THR A 257 -14.17 2.51 4.31
CA THR A 257 -13.08 3.48 4.22
C THR A 257 -13.41 4.83 4.87
N PHE A 258 -14.60 4.98 5.46
CA PHE A 258 -15.10 6.25 5.95
C PHE A 258 -14.50 6.65 7.30
N VAL A 259 -13.62 7.65 7.28
CA VAL A 259 -13.04 8.24 8.48
C VAL A 259 -13.66 9.62 8.74
N PRO A 260 -14.32 9.84 9.90
CA PRO A 260 -14.95 11.11 10.23
C PRO A 260 -14.01 12.31 10.10
N PRO A 261 -14.54 13.49 9.69
CA PRO A 261 -13.75 14.72 9.66
C PRO A 261 -13.28 15.07 11.08
N GLY A 262 -12.06 15.59 11.21
CA GLY A 262 -11.43 15.94 12.49
C GLY A 262 -10.34 14.97 12.95
N ARG A 263 -10.36 13.70 12.49
CA ARG A 263 -9.24 12.78 12.69
C ARG A 263 -8.07 13.11 11.77
N LYS A 264 -6.88 13.29 12.36
CA LYS A 264 -5.62 13.48 11.63
C LYS A 264 -4.87 12.16 11.50
N PRO A 265 -4.31 11.85 10.32
CA PRO A 265 -3.50 10.66 10.16
C PRO A 265 -2.17 10.82 10.90
N THR A 266 -1.61 9.72 11.38
CA THR A 266 -0.21 9.64 11.81
C THR A 266 0.68 9.24 10.64
N ALA A 267 2.00 9.08 10.85
CA ALA A 267 2.89 8.51 9.83
C ALA A 267 2.47 7.08 9.43
N ASP A 268 1.79 6.38 10.34
CA ASP A 268 1.28 5.02 10.16
C ASP A 268 -0.16 5.02 9.60
N GLY A 269 -0.79 6.18 9.36
CA GLY A 269 -2.15 6.30 8.81
C GLY A 269 -3.25 6.50 9.86
N PHE A 270 -4.44 6.00 9.58
CA PHE A 270 -5.56 5.94 10.54
C PHE A 270 -5.59 4.57 11.17
N VAL A 271 -5.39 4.50 12.48
CA VAL A 271 -5.16 3.24 13.19
C VAL A 271 -6.32 2.25 12.99
N GLU A 272 -7.57 2.72 13.04
CA GLU A 272 -8.76 1.89 12.82
C GLU A 272 -8.89 1.42 11.36
N LEU A 273 -8.57 2.31 10.40
CA LEU A 273 -8.62 1.96 8.99
C LEU A 273 -7.57 0.90 8.65
N GLU A 274 -6.31 1.14 9.05
CA GLU A 274 -5.21 0.19 8.80
C GLU A 274 -5.47 -1.18 9.44
N ALA A 275 -6.13 -1.21 10.60
CA ALA A 275 -6.59 -2.47 11.20
C ALA A 275 -7.73 -3.13 10.41
N ALA A 276 -8.73 -2.37 9.96
CA ALA A 276 -9.80 -2.91 9.10
C ALA A 276 -9.29 -3.46 7.76
N ILE A 277 -8.26 -2.82 7.21
CA ILE A 277 -7.53 -3.31 6.03
C ILE A 277 -6.82 -4.63 6.35
N SER A 278 -6.08 -4.68 7.45
CA SER A 278 -5.36 -5.88 7.91
C SER A 278 -6.35 -7.02 8.08
N MET A 279 -7.48 -6.76 8.76
CA MET A 279 -8.58 -7.72 8.92
C MET A 279 -9.16 -8.16 7.57
N SER A 280 -9.38 -7.24 6.63
CA SER A 280 -9.87 -7.57 5.28
C SER A 280 -8.88 -8.46 4.52
N ALA A 281 -7.58 -8.22 4.66
CA ALA A 281 -6.54 -9.07 4.10
C ALA A 281 -6.51 -10.46 4.77
N SER A 282 -6.63 -10.52 6.10
CA SER A 282 -6.75 -11.78 6.85
C SER A 282 -7.97 -12.62 6.43
N ILE A 283 -9.12 -11.98 6.24
CA ILE A 283 -10.34 -12.63 5.74
C ILE A 283 -10.13 -13.09 4.31
N ALA A 284 -9.62 -12.23 3.43
CA ALA A 284 -9.38 -12.60 2.04
C ALA A 284 -8.40 -13.76 1.91
N ASP A 285 -7.37 -13.83 2.76
CA ASP A 285 -6.44 -14.95 2.87
C ASP A 285 -7.19 -16.24 3.26
N ALA A 286 -7.99 -16.19 4.33
CA ALA A 286 -8.78 -17.33 4.78
C ALA A 286 -9.77 -17.82 3.71
N LEU A 287 -10.47 -16.91 3.04
CA LEU A 287 -11.40 -17.24 1.96
C LEU A 287 -10.69 -17.79 0.72
N SER A 288 -9.47 -17.34 0.44
CA SER A 288 -8.68 -17.82 -0.70
C SER A 288 -8.17 -19.26 -0.52
N ARG A 289 -8.07 -19.74 0.73
CA ARG A 289 -7.76 -21.14 1.04
C ARG A 289 -8.96 -22.07 0.88
N GLY A 290 -10.19 -21.52 0.90
CA GLY A 290 -11.42 -22.26 0.65
C GLY A 290 -11.83 -22.24 -0.83
N GLU A 291 -12.97 -22.84 -1.14
CA GLU A 291 -13.57 -22.86 -2.49
C GLU A 291 -14.54 -21.69 -2.71
N TYR A 292 -14.14 -20.48 -2.30
CA TYR A 292 -14.97 -19.27 -2.40
C TYR A 292 -14.53 -18.38 -3.56
N LEU A 293 -15.50 -17.77 -4.24
CA LEU A 293 -15.24 -16.65 -5.15
C LEU A 293 -15.38 -15.34 -4.38
N ILE A 294 -14.36 -14.49 -4.41
CA ILE A 294 -14.31 -13.25 -3.64
C ILE A 294 -14.57 -12.07 -4.57
N ASP A 295 -15.61 -11.28 -4.26
CA ASP A 295 -15.76 -9.94 -4.79
C ASP A 295 -15.39 -8.94 -3.70
N LEU A 296 -14.35 -8.13 -3.93
CA LEU A 296 -13.97 -7.07 -3.02
C LEU A 296 -14.69 -5.77 -3.41
N PHE A 297 -15.36 -5.18 -2.42
CA PHE A 297 -16.04 -3.90 -2.51
C PHE A 297 -15.39 -2.92 -1.53
N ALA A 298 -14.72 -1.90 -2.04
CA ALA A 298 -14.24 -0.81 -1.19
C ALA A 298 -15.27 0.33 -1.19
N ALA A 299 -15.83 0.64 -0.03
CA ALA A 299 -16.77 1.74 0.15
C ALA A 299 -16.02 3.07 0.19
N GLY A 300 -15.57 3.56 -0.97
CA GLY A 300 -14.93 4.87 -1.15
C GLY A 300 -15.94 5.94 -1.61
N PRO A 301 -15.47 7.09 -2.16
CA PRO A 301 -16.37 8.09 -2.75
C PRO A 301 -17.33 7.50 -3.80
N GLU A 302 -16.88 6.45 -4.47
CA GLU A 302 -17.66 5.56 -5.34
C GLU A 302 -17.47 4.12 -4.84
N LEU A 303 -18.37 3.22 -5.24
CA LEU A 303 -18.21 1.79 -4.99
C LEU A 303 -17.16 1.24 -5.95
N TYR A 304 -16.00 0.85 -5.43
CA TYR A 304 -15.00 0.14 -6.23
C TYR A 304 -15.30 -1.36 -6.19
N VAL A 305 -15.67 -1.93 -7.34
CA VAL A 305 -16.01 -3.35 -7.50
C VAL A 305 -14.83 -4.09 -8.12
N PHE A 306 -14.30 -5.07 -7.41
CA PHE A 306 -13.22 -5.91 -7.89
C PHE A 306 -13.64 -7.37 -7.83
N ARG A 307 -13.73 -8.02 -9.00
CA ARG A 307 -14.12 -9.41 -9.12
C ARG A 307 -12.88 -10.28 -9.28
N ALA A 308 -12.57 -11.10 -8.28
CA ALA A 308 -11.58 -12.14 -8.43
C ALA A 308 -12.21 -13.37 -9.11
N GLY A 309 -11.59 -13.87 -10.18
CA GLY A 309 -11.94 -15.16 -10.79
C GLY A 309 -11.52 -16.35 -9.92
N ARG A 310 -11.44 -17.56 -10.49
CA ARG A 310 -10.73 -18.67 -9.83
C ARG A 310 -9.24 -18.55 -10.12
N HIS A 311 -8.38 -18.62 -9.10
CA HIS A 311 -6.93 -18.93 -9.06
C HIS A 311 -6.18 -18.18 -7.93
N THR A 312 -5.08 -18.74 -7.43
CA THR A 312 -4.22 -18.19 -6.37
C THR A 312 -3.65 -16.79 -6.66
N ALA A 313 -3.64 -16.35 -7.91
CA ALA A 313 -3.28 -14.98 -8.31
C ALA A 313 -4.25 -13.90 -7.77
N HIS A 314 -5.37 -14.28 -7.15
CA HIS A 314 -6.37 -13.33 -6.66
C HIS A 314 -6.05 -12.72 -5.29
N PHE A 315 -5.40 -13.46 -4.39
CA PHE A 315 -5.10 -12.92 -3.07
C PHE A 315 -4.10 -11.77 -3.14
N ASP A 316 -3.04 -11.94 -3.93
CA ASP A 316 -2.08 -10.87 -4.24
C ASP A 316 -2.78 -9.63 -4.82
N ASN A 317 -3.70 -9.83 -5.78
CA ASN A 317 -4.48 -8.73 -6.35
C ASN A 317 -5.34 -8.03 -5.28
N VAL A 318 -5.97 -8.78 -4.37
CA VAL A 318 -6.71 -8.21 -3.24
C VAL A 318 -5.77 -7.37 -2.39
N LEU A 319 -4.57 -7.86 -2.04
CA LEU A 319 -3.56 -7.11 -1.29
C LEU A 319 -3.13 -5.84 -2.01
N GLU A 320 -2.92 -5.88 -3.33
CA GLU A 320 -2.58 -4.70 -4.14
C GLU A 320 -3.72 -3.69 -4.21
N ILE A 321 -4.97 -4.16 -4.33
CA ILE A 321 -6.14 -3.30 -4.36
C ILE A 321 -6.30 -2.62 -3.02
N VAL A 322 -6.33 -3.39 -1.92
CA VAL A 322 -6.43 -2.78 -0.60
C VAL A 322 -5.22 -1.88 -0.39
N ALA A 323 -4.01 -2.22 -0.86
CA ALA A 323 -2.84 -1.35 -0.80
C ALA A 323 -3.10 0.07 -1.35
N GLY A 324 -3.91 0.19 -2.41
CA GLY A 324 -4.28 1.47 -3.02
C GLY A 324 -5.46 2.20 -2.39
N VAL A 325 -6.19 1.59 -1.45
CA VAL A 325 -7.38 2.21 -0.84
C VAL A 325 -6.97 3.32 0.13
N ASP A 326 -7.64 4.47 0.07
CA ASP A 326 -7.42 5.59 0.98
C ASP A 326 -8.68 5.96 1.75
N ALA A 327 -8.50 6.70 2.86
CA ALA A 327 -9.60 7.12 3.72
C ALA A 327 -10.56 8.07 2.99
N CYS A 328 -11.85 7.70 2.98
CA CYS A 328 -12.91 8.58 2.53
C CYS A 328 -13.34 9.52 3.67
N ARG A 329 -13.49 10.81 3.37
CA ARG A 329 -13.88 11.84 4.36
C ARG A 329 -15.36 12.20 4.35
N LYS A 330 -16.11 11.67 3.38
CA LYS A 330 -17.55 11.80 3.25
C LYS A 330 -18.17 10.43 3.42
N ASN A 331 -19.30 10.33 4.11
CA ASN A 331 -19.96 9.05 4.30
C ASN A 331 -20.40 8.50 2.92
N PRO A 332 -19.85 7.34 2.49
CA PRO A 332 -20.10 6.80 1.16
C PRO A 332 -21.33 5.90 1.09
N PHE A 333 -21.83 5.42 2.24
CA PHE A 333 -22.81 4.34 2.33
C PHE A 333 -24.15 4.69 1.68
N GLY A 334 -24.57 5.96 1.71
CA GLY A 334 -25.78 6.39 1.01
C GLY A 334 -25.70 6.24 -0.52
N THR A 335 -24.50 6.27 -1.11
CA THR A 335 -24.30 6.05 -2.56
C THR A 335 -23.92 4.61 -2.86
N VAL A 336 -23.16 3.97 -1.95
CA VAL A 336 -22.69 2.60 -2.11
C VAL A 336 -23.80 1.57 -1.93
N ALA A 337 -24.76 1.77 -1.01
CA ALA A 337 -25.79 0.77 -0.74
C ALA A 337 -26.67 0.42 -1.96
N PRO A 338 -27.18 1.41 -2.74
CA PRO A 338 -27.92 1.10 -3.97
C PRO A 338 -27.06 0.39 -5.02
N ALA A 339 -25.81 0.84 -5.23
CA ALA A 339 -24.90 0.22 -6.19
C ALA A 339 -24.53 -1.22 -5.80
N LEU A 340 -24.35 -1.47 -4.49
CA LEU A 340 -24.10 -2.81 -3.97
C LEU A 340 -25.34 -3.69 -4.14
N ALA A 341 -26.55 -3.15 -3.95
CA ALA A 341 -27.80 -3.91 -4.08
C ALA A 341 -27.96 -4.58 -5.46
N ASP A 342 -27.49 -3.92 -6.53
CA ASP A 342 -27.52 -4.45 -7.89
C ASP A 342 -26.49 -5.59 -8.08
N GLU A 343 -25.33 -5.48 -7.44
CA GLU A 343 -24.28 -6.51 -7.48
C GLU A 343 -24.64 -7.74 -6.62
N LEU A 344 -25.39 -7.54 -5.54
CA LEU A 344 -25.76 -8.57 -4.56
C LEU A 344 -26.68 -9.67 -5.10
N VAL A 345 -27.25 -9.50 -6.29
CA VAL A 345 -28.11 -10.52 -6.93
C VAL A 345 -27.38 -11.87 -7.06
N ASN A 346 -26.07 -11.82 -7.30
CA ASN A 346 -25.25 -13.04 -7.48
C ASN A 346 -24.34 -13.38 -6.29
N ILE A 347 -24.58 -12.79 -5.13
CA ILE A 347 -23.76 -12.98 -3.93
C ILE A 347 -24.53 -13.82 -2.91
N SER A 348 -23.87 -14.83 -2.34
CA SER A 348 -24.45 -15.68 -1.31
C SER A 348 -24.28 -15.09 0.09
N THR A 349 -23.08 -14.56 0.37
CA THR A 349 -22.70 -14.07 1.70
C THR A 349 -21.96 -12.74 1.58
N VAL A 350 -22.29 -11.80 2.44
CA VAL A 350 -21.61 -10.51 2.59
C VAL A 350 -20.81 -10.52 3.89
N VAL A 351 -19.52 -10.25 3.79
CA VAL A 351 -18.64 -10.01 4.92
C VAL A 351 -18.29 -8.54 4.95
N GLY A 352 -18.76 -7.80 5.95
CA GLY A 352 -18.48 -6.37 6.10
C GLY A 352 -17.42 -6.13 7.16
N VAL A 353 -16.37 -5.36 6.82
CA VAL A 353 -15.37 -4.89 7.78
C VAL A 353 -15.53 -3.38 7.95
N PHE A 354 -16.10 -2.98 9.09
CA PHE A 354 -16.55 -1.61 9.36
C PHE A 354 -15.72 -0.91 10.43
N LEU A 355 -15.55 0.41 10.30
CA LEU A 355 -14.79 1.25 11.26
C LEU A 355 -15.65 1.76 12.43
N ASP A 356 -16.96 1.70 12.27
CA ASP A 356 -17.96 2.08 13.26
C ASP A 356 -19.25 1.32 12.99
N TRP A 357 -20.21 1.41 13.90
CA TRP A 357 -21.58 0.98 13.68
C TRP A 357 -22.51 2.18 13.81
N ASP A 358 -23.20 2.52 12.73
CA ASP A 358 -24.14 3.64 12.62
C ASP A 358 -25.33 3.28 11.72
N GLN A 359 -26.36 4.14 11.69
CA GLN A 359 -27.54 3.96 10.86
C GLN A 359 -27.23 3.67 9.38
N SER A 360 -26.18 4.28 8.82
CA SER A 360 -25.84 4.12 7.40
C SER A 360 -25.32 2.71 7.09
N ARG A 361 -24.49 2.16 7.98
CA ARG A 361 -23.98 0.79 7.87
C ARG A 361 -25.05 -0.24 8.18
N ARG A 362 -25.93 0.04 9.16
CA ARG A 362 -27.10 -0.82 9.43
C ARG A 362 -28.01 -0.91 8.20
N GLU A 363 -28.26 0.21 7.52
CA GLU A 363 -29.05 0.22 6.28
C GLU A 363 -28.39 -0.62 5.17
N LEU A 364 -27.07 -0.54 5.00
CA LEU A 364 -26.34 -1.38 4.04
C LEU A 364 -26.56 -2.87 4.33
N VAL A 365 -26.46 -3.27 5.60
CA VAL A 365 -26.67 -4.66 6.06
C VAL A 365 -28.10 -5.10 5.79
N ARG A 366 -29.07 -4.24 6.11
CA ARG A 366 -30.48 -4.50 5.84
C ARG A 366 -30.75 -4.72 4.36
N VAL A 367 -30.22 -3.87 3.49
CA VAL A 367 -30.33 -4.02 2.02
C VAL A 367 -29.74 -5.36 1.56
N ALA A 368 -28.59 -5.78 2.12
CA ALA A 368 -28.00 -7.07 1.80
C ALA A 368 -28.89 -8.26 2.22
N MET A 369 -29.49 -8.19 3.41
CA MET A 369 -30.40 -9.21 3.91
C MET A 369 -31.71 -9.25 3.10
N GLU A 370 -32.27 -8.10 2.72
CA GLU A 370 -33.48 -8.01 1.87
C GLU A 370 -33.25 -8.60 0.47
N ARG A 371 -32.01 -8.53 -0.04
CA ARG A 371 -31.59 -9.22 -1.27
C ARG A 371 -31.36 -10.72 -1.07
N GLY A 372 -31.48 -11.22 0.15
CA GLY A 372 -31.37 -12.62 0.55
C GLY A 372 -29.93 -13.13 0.69
N CYS A 373 -28.98 -12.22 0.87
CA CYS A 373 -27.62 -12.58 1.27
C CYS A 373 -27.59 -12.87 2.78
N ARG A 374 -26.76 -13.81 3.19
CA ARG A 374 -26.35 -13.92 4.59
C ARG A 374 -25.29 -12.85 4.88
N VAL A 375 -25.24 -12.33 6.09
CA VAL A 375 -24.32 -11.24 6.43
C VAL A 375 -23.54 -11.57 7.70
N LYS A 376 -22.23 -11.35 7.65
CA LYS A 376 -21.31 -11.40 8.80
C LYS A 376 -20.56 -10.06 8.87
N ILE A 377 -20.62 -9.35 9.99
CA ILE A 377 -20.04 -8.02 10.14
C ILE A 377 -19.00 -8.03 11.24
N ILE A 378 -17.86 -7.42 10.94
CA ILE A 378 -16.75 -7.23 11.86
C ILE A 378 -16.53 -5.72 12.00
N VAL A 379 -16.82 -5.20 13.20
CA VAL A 379 -16.60 -3.79 13.53
C VAL A 379 -15.25 -3.66 14.24
N VAL A 380 -14.29 -3.02 13.58
CA VAL A 380 -12.91 -2.86 14.08
C VAL A 380 -12.79 -1.55 14.86
N ARG A 381 -12.92 -1.63 16.20
CA ARG A 381 -12.95 -0.47 17.09
C ARG A 381 -12.69 -0.88 18.56
N ASP A 382 -11.86 -0.12 19.27
CA ASP A 382 -11.56 -0.36 20.70
C ASP A 382 -12.61 0.17 21.69
N GLY A 383 -13.50 1.07 21.25
CA GLY A 383 -14.48 1.76 22.11
C GLY A 383 -15.91 1.57 21.65
N GLU A 384 -16.85 2.25 22.32
CA GLU A 384 -18.26 2.21 21.96
C GLU A 384 -18.50 2.66 20.51
N THR A 385 -19.35 1.91 19.83
CA THR A 385 -19.87 2.27 18.51
C THR A 385 -20.84 3.43 18.60
N THR A 386 -21.05 4.13 17.49
CA THR A 386 -22.00 5.26 17.45
C THR A 386 -23.42 4.83 17.82
N GLU A 387 -23.82 3.62 17.44
CA GLU A 387 -25.07 2.99 17.86
C GLU A 387 -24.82 1.64 18.53
N PRO A 388 -25.69 1.22 19.47
CA PRO A 388 -25.56 -0.10 20.09
C PRO A 388 -25.68 -1.19 19.03
N ILE A 389 -24.84 -2.21 19.17
CA ILE A 389 -24.93 -3.43 18.37
C ILE A 389 -26.05 -4.27 18.95
N ASP A 390 -27.11 -4.46 18.18
CA ASP A 390 -28.17 -5.41 18.51
C ASP A 390 -27.77 -6.78 17.95
N LEU A 391 -27.60 -7.77 18.83
CA LEU A 391 -27.10 -9.10 18.49
C LEU A 391 -28.15 -9.95 17.75
N ASP A 392 -29.40 -9.49 17.68
CA ASP A 392 -30.50 -10.27 17.10
C ASP A 392 -30.73 -10.01 15.59
N GLU A 393 -30.19 -8.92 15.02
CA GLU A 393 -30.46 -8.55 13.61
C GLU A 393 -29.45 -9.14 12.60
N ALA A 394 -28.19 -9.36 12.98
CA ALA A 394 -27.13 -9.92 12.13
C ALA A 394 -25.98 -10.49 12.97
N ASP A 395 -25.13 -11.34 12.36
CA ASP A 395 -23.88 -11.81 12.98
C ASP A 395 -22.86 -10.66 13.00
N VAL A 396 -23.04 -9.73 13.96
CA VAL A 396 -22.21 -8.53 14.15
C VAL A 396 -21.30 -8.76 15.35
N MET A 397 -20.00 -8.72 15.10
CA MET A 397 -18.95 -8.84 16.10
C MET A 397 -18.12 -7.56 16.14
N GLN A 398 -17.80 -7.10 17.35
CA GLN A 398 -16.84 -6.03 17.56
C GLN A 398 -15.47 -6.62 17.93
N VAL A 399 -14.42 -6.05 17.35
CA VAL A 399 -13.04 -6.49 17.52
C VAL A 399 -12.16 -5.29 17.84
N GLY A 400 -11.26 -5.45 18.82
CA GLY A 400 -10.28 -4.41 19.18
C GLY A 400 -9.26 -4.16 18.08
N VAL A 401 -8.89 -2.90 17.87
CA VAL A 401 -7.85 -2.50 16.90
C VAL A 401 -6.50 -3.10 17.29
N THR A 402 -6.18 -3.13 18.58
CA THR A 402 -4.94 -3.74 19.07
C THR A 402 -4.94 -5.25 18.84
N GLU A 403 -6.07 -5.92 19.04
CA GLU A 403 -6.21 -7.37 18.82
C GLU A 403 -5.96 -7.73 17.36
N VAL A 404 -6.49 -6.95 16.41
CA VAL A 404 -6.23 -7.15 14.98
C VAL A 404 -4.75 -6.96 14.65
N ARG A 405 -4.12 -5.92 15.21
CA ARG A 405 -2.71 -5.58 14.89
C ARG A 405 -1.71 -6.57 15.47
N ASP A 406 -2.00 -7.10 16.65
CA ASP A 406 -1.12 -8.03 17.36
C ASP A 406 -1.40 -9.50 17.00
N GLY A 407 -2.43 -9.76 16.17
CA GLY A 407 -2.78 -11.11 15.72
C GLY A 407 -3.48 -11.93 16.80
N GLY A 408 -4.22 -11.29 17.70
CA GLY A 408 -4.93 -11.96 18.79
C GLY A 408 -6.20 -12.71 18.36
N ILE A 409 -6.49 -12.76 17.06
CA ILE A 409 -7.73 -13.32 16.50
C ILE A 409 -7.37 -14.47 15.60
N GLU A 410 -7.70 -15.68 16.04
CA GLU A 410 -7.44 -16.91 15.29
C GLU A 410 -8.69 -17.40 14.55
N THR A 411 -9.88 -17.11 15.06
CA THR A 411 -11.16 -17.61 14.51
C THR A 411 -12.20 -16.50 14.50
N LEU A 412 -13.00 -16.44 13.43
CA LEU A 412 -14.10 -15.49 13.24
C LEU A 412 -15.44 -16.16 12.98
#